data_AF-A0A8E0RZZ1-F1
#
_entry.id   AF-A0A8E0RZZ1-F1
#
_cell.length_a   1.000
_cell.length_b   1.000
_cell.length_c   1.000
_cell.angle_alpha   90.00
_cell.angle_beta   90.00
_cell.angle_gamma   90.00
#
_symmetry.space_group_name_H-M   'P 1'
#
loop_
_entity.id
_entity.type
_entity.pdbx_description
1 polymer ?
#
loop_
_entity_poly.entity_id
_entity_poly.type
_entity_poly.pdbx_seq_one_letter_code
_entity_poly.pdbx_strand_id
1 'polypeptide(L)'
;MDMVYHIGILYDEYYNNVAYNLETELQSDRMILHLRSAMELSFRTSTTYEPPFLKITSRLFDFDQPCKLINEGVRILISLTSCSLAEFTTQVTGNHHIIHLAIPYPICSYRPNNDNLLTLWFQPDPDAMNRMLFEILRTEEATNSLLLINGESAAASHLLHMSTQAIVDQTNYYPSFAIQEFNTEWDRQWDTERYYFRPMLDEIFNSMDHNVNVNNTKPSMEHAFVFTPNGGEIEVAQKVPNFIQYFLFQSDMKALIETQPPQT
;
A
#
# COMPACT_ATOMS: atom_id res chain seq x y z
N MET A 1 2.06 -31.17 -26.89
CA MET A 1 2.71 -30.68 -25.65
C MET A 1 1.86 -29.54 -25.19
N ASP A 2 1.14 -29.73 -24.10
CA ASP A 2 0.22 -28.72 -23.61
C ASP A 2 1.03 -27.51 -23.13
N MET A 3 0.65 -26.32 -23.57
CA MET A 3 1.34 -25.09 -23.20
C MET A 3 1.11 -24.84 -21.71
N VAL A 4 2.18 -24.81 -20.91
CA VAL A 4 2.11 -24.48 -19.47
C VAL A 4 2.57 -23.04 -19.28
N TYR A 5 1.73 -22.24 -18.64
CA TYR A 5 2.03 -20.86 -18.27
C TYR A 5 2.37 -20.82 -16.79
N HIS A 6 3.65 -20.63 -16.46
CA HIS A 6 4.15 -20.66 -15.08
C HIS A 6 4.29 -19.26 -14.51
N ILE A 7 3.58 -19.00 -13.41
CA ILE A 7 3.60 -17.76 -12.63
C ILE A 7 4.34 -18.03 -11.32
N GLY A 8 5.40 -17.27 -11.07
CA GLY A 8 6.13 -17.27 -9.81
C GLY A 8 5.63 -16.14 -8.91
N ILE A 9 5.50 -16.41 -7.61
CA ILE A 9 5.16 -15.41 -6.61
C ILE A 9 6.23 -15.40 -5.54
N LEU A 10 6.77 -14.22 -5.26
CA LEU A 10 7.68 -13.96 -4.15
C LEU A 10 6.95 -13.12 -3.11
N TYR A 11 7.07 -13.51 -1.85
CA TYR A 11 6.49 -12.77 -0.73
C TYR A 11 7.49 -12.69 0.42
N ASP A 12 7.45 -11.63 1.22
CA ASP A 12 8.32 -11.48 2.40
C ASP A 12 7.51 -11.47 3.70
N GLU A 13 8.14 -11.02 4.79
CA GLU A 13 7.56 -10.97 6.13
C GLU A 13 6.31 -10.07 6.23
N TYR A 14 6.11 -9.15 5.29
CA TYR A 14 4.93 -8.30 5.30
C TYR A 14 3.68 -9.01 4.74
N TYR A 15 3.84 -10.15 4.06
CA TYR A 15 2.73 -10.94 3.54
C TYR A 15 2.48 -12.19 4.39
N ASN A 16 1.28 -12.29 4.97
CA ASN A 16 0.92 -13.44 5.81
C ASN A 16 0.38 -14.61 4.96
N ASN A 17 1.30 -15.43 4.41
CA ASN A 17 0.93 -16.62 3.64
C ASN A 17 0.31 -17.76 4.49
N VAL A 18 0.38 -17.67 5.82
CA VAL A 18 -0.27 -18.63 6.73
C VAL A 18 -1.76 -18.35 6.84
N ALA A 19 -2.13 -17.07 6.97
CA ALA A 19 -3.52 -16.64 6.97
C ALA A 19 -4.12 -16.68 5.55
N TYR A 20 -3.33 -16.35 4.54
CA TYR A 20 -3.75 -16.24 3.15
C TYR A 20 -2.84 -17.08 2.25
N ASN A 21 -3.15 -18.36 2.12
CA ASN A 21 -2.38 -19.25 1.27
C ASN A 21 -2.65 -18.94 -0.21
N LEU A 22 -1.72 -18.22 -0.84
CA LEU A 22 -1.83 -17.81 -2.24
C LEU A 22 -1.92 -18.99 -3.21
N GLU A 23 -1.25 -20.10 -2.92
CA GLU A 23 -1.32 -21.28 -3.78
C GLU A 23 -2.72 -21.85 -3.76
N THR A 24 -3.31 -22.00 -2.58
CA THR A 24 -4.69 -22.49 -2.45
C THR A 24 -5.70 -21.54 -3.10
N GLU A 25 -5.59 -20.24 -2.84
CA GLU A 25 -6.52 -19.24 -3.37
C GLU A 25 -6.45 -19.13 -4.90
N LEU A 26 -5.23 -19.09 -5.45
CA LEU A 26 -5.04 -18.96 -6.89
C LEU A 26 -5.25 -20.27 -7.66
N GLN A 27 -5.15 -21.42 -6.97
CA GLN A 27 -5.53 -22.72 -7.53
C GLN A 27 -7.02 -23.02 -7.37
N SER A 28 -7.80 -22.15 -6.72
CA SER A 28 -9.25 -22.33 -6.62
C SER A 28 -9.89 -22.33 -8.02
N ASP A 29 -10.86 -23.23 -8.23
CA ASP A 29 -11.55 -23.37 -9.51
C ASP A 29 -12.15 -22.04 -9.99
N ARG A 30 -12.61 -21.20 -9.06
CA ARG A 30 -13.17 -19.88 -9.35
C ARG A 30 -12.11 -18.93 -9.93
N MET A 31 -10.94 -18.84 -9.30
CA MET A 31 -9.86 -17.97 -9.78
C MET A 31 -9.29 -18.46 -11.10
N ILE A 32 -9.08 -19.78 -11.24
CA ILE A 32 -8.63 -20.38 -12.50
C ILE A 32 -9.64 -20.07 -13.62
N LEU A 33 -10.94 -20.17 -13.37
CA LEU A 33 -11.98 -19.86 -14.36
C LEU A 33 -11.93 -18.37 -14.77
N HIS A 34 -11.77 -17.45 -13.82
CA HIS A 34 -11.65 -16.02 -14.11
C HIS A 34 -10.41 -15.70 -14.93
N LEU A 35 -9.25 -16.28 -14.57
CA LEU A 35 -8.01 -16.13 -15.33
C LEU A 35 -8.15 -16.69 -16.74
N ARG A 36 -8.72 -17.88 -16.91
CA ARG A 36 -8.97 -18.48 -18.23
C ARG A 36 -9.89 -17.61 -19.08
N SER A 37 -10.98 -17.12 -18.52
CA SER A 37 -11.91 -16.22 -19.22
C SER A 37 -11.23 -14.92 -19.65
N ALA A 38 -10.41 -14.30 -18.77
CA ALA A 38 -9.64 -13.11 -19.11
C ALA A 38 -8.63 -13.37 -20.26
N MET A 39 -8.00 -14.56 -20.25
CA MET A 39 -7.09 -14.96 -21.34
C MET A 39 -7.86 -15.16 -22.65
N GLU A 40 -8.97 -15.89 -22.65
CA GLU A 40 -9.82 -16.09 -23.85
C GLU A 40 -10.25 -14.75 -24.48
N LEU A 41 -10.64 -13.78 -23.66
CA LEU A 41 -11.00 -12.43 -24.10
C LEU A 41 -9.84 -11.71 -24.80
N SER A 42 -8.61 -12.00 -24.40
CA SER A 42 -7.39 -11.40 -24.97
C SER A 42 -6.96 -12.06 -26.28
N PHE A 43 -7.33 -13.33 -26.52
CA PHE A 43 -6.93 -14.12 -27.68
C PHE A 43 -8.05 -14.36 -28.72
N ARG A 44 -9.08 -13.51 -28.72
CA ARG A 44 -10.30 -13.58 -29.56
C ARG A 44 -10.09 -13.80 -31.07
N THR A 45 -8.89 -13.63 -31.61
CA THR A 45 -8.59 -13.84 -33.03
C THR A 45 -8.20 -15.27 -33.39
N SER A 46 -8.00 -16.16 -32.42
CA SER A 46 -7.68 -17.57 -32.66
C SER A 46 -8.95 -18.42 -32.65
N THR A 47 -9.25 -19.07 -33.77
CA THR A 47 -10.39 -19.98 -33.90
C THR A 47 -10.23 -21.29 -33.11
N THR A 48 -9.07 -21.52 -32.48
CA THR A 48 -8.73 -22.71 -31.70
C THR A 48 -7.90 -22.35 -30.47
N TYR A 49 -8.33 -21.34 -29.70
CA TYR A 49 -7.66 -21.03 -28.43
C TYR A 49 -8.06 -22.04 -27.37
N GLU A 50 -7.11 -22.88 -26.97
CA GLU A 50 -7.20 -23.69 -25.76
C GLU A 50 -6.37 -23.01 -24.68
N PRO A 51 -6.95 -22.65 -23.51
CA PRO A 51 -6.22 -21.94 -22.47
C PRO A 51 -5.07 -22.82 -21.95
N PRO A 52 -3.85 -22.26 -21.82
CA PRO A 52 -2.71 -23.02 -21.31
C PRO A 52 -2.96 -23.44 -19.85
N PHE A 53 -2.30 -24.52 -19.43
CA PHE A 53 -2.31 -24.91 -18.02
C PHE A 53 -1.57 -23.87 -17.19
N LEU A 54 -2.24 -23.35 -16.16
CA LEU A 54 -1.63 -22.41 -15.22
C LEU A 54 -0.90 -23.19 -14.14
N LYS A 55 0.41 -22.96 -14.01
CA LYS A 55 1.21 -23.42 -12.87
C LYS A 55 1.55 -22.21 -12.03
N ILE A 56 1.26 -22.28 -10.73
CA ILE A 56 1.54 -21.20 -9.79
C ILE A 56 2.49 -21.75 -8.73
N THR A 57 3.52 -20.99 -8.39
CA THR A 57 4.49 -21.35 -7.35
C THR A 57 4.76 -20.13 -6.52
N SER A 58 4.48 -20.21 -5.22
CA SER A 58 4.78 -19.15 -4.27
C SER A 58 5.96 -19.53 -3.39
N ARG A 59 6.83 -18.56 -3.09
CA ARG A 59 7.99 -18.77 -2.23
C ARG A 59 8.25 -17.55 -1.36
N LEU A 60 8.70 -17.82 -0.13
CA LEU A 60 9.30 -16.80 0.70
C LEU A 60 10.52 -16.21 -0.04
N PHE A 61 10.65 -14.89 0.00
CA PHE A 61 11.73 -14.17 -0.63
C PHE A 61 13.07 -14.54 -0.01
N ASP A 62 14.04 -14.78 -0.88
CA ASP A 62 15.47 -14.86 -0.59
C ASP A 62 16.19 -14.44 -1.87
N PHE A 63 17.43 -13.94 -1.77
CA PHE A 63 18.13 -13.28 -2.88
C PHE A 63 18.32 -14.20 -4.11
N ASP A 64 18.35 -15.52 -3.89
CA ASP A 64 18.45 -16.52 -4.96
C ASP A 64 17.10 -16.88 -5.62
N GLN A 65 15.98 -16.62 -4.94
CA GLN A 65 14.66 -17.13 -5.36
C GLN A 65 14.17 -16.58 -6.70
N PRO A 66 14.36 -15.29 -7.04
CA PRO A 66 14.03 -14.80 -8.37
C PRO A 66 14.72 -15.63 -9.47
N CYS A 67 16.04 -15.85 -9.36
CA CYS A 67 16.80 -16.64 -10.34
C CYS A 67 16.37 -18.12 -10.37
N LYS A 68 16.07 -18.73 -9.22
CA LYS A 68 15.57 -20.11 -9.14
C LYS A 68 14.23 -20.26 -9.87
N LEU A 69 13.29 -19.35 -9.65
CA LEU A 69 12.00 -19.36 -10.35
C LEU A 69 12.18 -19.17 -11.86
N ILE A 70 13.09 -18.27 -12.29
CA ILE A 70 13.42 -18.06 -13.70
C ILE A 70 13.97 -19.36 -14.33
N ASN A 71 14.88 -20.04 -13.64
CA ASN A 71 15.42 -21.33 -14.10
C ASN A 71 14.35 -22.45 -14.15
N GLU A 72 13.30 -22.35 -13.34
CA GLU A 72 12.14 -23.25 -13.38
C GLU A 72 11.16 -22.93 -14.52
N GLY A 73 11.38 -21.85 -15.27
CA GLY A 73 10.63 -21.50 -16.46
C GLY A 73 9.44 -20.56 -16.22
N VAL A 74 9.45 -19.78 -15.13
CA VAL A 74 8.41 -18.74 -14.93
C VAL A 74 8.42 -17.73 -16.07
N ARG A 75 7.23 -17.29 -16.48
CA ARG A 75 7.03 -16.26 -17.52
C ARG A 75 6.61 -14.93 -16.92
N ILE A 76 5.95 -14.98 -15.77
CA ILE A 76 5.59 -13.83 -14.95
C ILE A 76 6.09 -14.08 -13.55
N LEU A 77 6.66 -13.05 -12.93
CA LEU A 77 6.99 -13.02 -11.52
C LEU A 77 6.15 -11.94 -10.84
N ILE A 78 5.48 -12.27 -9.75
CA ILE A 78 4.73 -11.32 -8.91
C ILE A 78 5.49 -11.17 -7.59
N SER A 79 5.83 -9.95 -7.18
CA SER A 79 6.45 -9.70 -5.87
C SER A 79 5.49 -8.97 -4.94
N LEU A 80 5.13 -9.64 -3.84
CA LEU A 80 4.38 -9.12 -2.70
C LEU A 80 5.37 -8.87 -1.56
N THR A 81 6.27 -7.91 -1.76
CA THR A 81 7.43 -7.69 -0.89
C THR A 81 7.56 -6.20 -0.56
N SER A 82 8.42 -5.86 0.39
CA SER A 82 8.89 -4.50 0.60
C SER A 82 9.45 -3.85 -0.66
N CYS A 83 9.45 -2.52 -0.68
CA CYS A 83 9.89 -1.73 -1.84
C CYS A 83 11.31 -2.08 -2.31
N SER A 84 12.26 -2.23 -1.39
CA SER A 84 13.66 -2.54 -1.71
C SER A 84 13.82 -3.92 -2.37
N LEU A 85 13.07 -4.92 -1.90
CA LEU A 85 13.09 -6.26 -2.48
C LEU A 85 12.35 -6.32 -3.83
N ALA A 86 11.30 -5.52 -3.99
CA ALA A 86 10.63 -5.36 -5.28
C ALA A 86 11.59 -4.76 -6.32
N GLU A 87 12.34 -3.71 -5.97
CA GLU A 87 13.35 -3.11 -6.85
C GLU A 87 14.47 -4.10 -7.21
N PHE A 88 14.98 -4.87 -6.24
CA PHE A 88 15.94 -5.93 -6.51
C PHE A 88 15.38 -6.93 -7.52
N THR A 89 14.14 -7.37 -7.32
CA THR A 89 13.46 -8.31 -8.21
C THR A 89 13.29 -7.73 -9.63
N THR A 90 12.99 -6.43 -9.72
CA THR A 90 12.91 -5.69 -10.98
C THR A 90 14.23 -5.73 -11.76
N GLN A 91 15.37 -5.55 -11.09
CA GLN A 91 16.68 -5.64 -11.75
C GLN A 91 16.95 -7.07 -12.28
N VAL A 92 16.67 -8.09 -11.47
CA VAL A 92 16.89 -9.49 -11.86
C VAL A 92 15.99 -9.89 -13.03
N THR A 93 14.70 -9.62 -12.95
CA THR A 93 13.71 -9.95 -13.99
C THR A 93 13.96 -9.16 -15.27
N GLY A 94 14.37 -7.89 -15.15
CA GLY A 94 14.81 -7.05 -16.25
C GLY A 94 15.90 -7.67 -17.10
N ASN A 95 16.97 -8.17 -16.46
CA ASN A 95 18.09 -8.83 -17.14
C ASN A 95 17.66 -10.10 -17.89
N HIS A 96 16.60 -10.77 -17.44
CA HIS A 96 16.11 -12.02 -18.01
C HIS A 96 14.87 -11.85 -18.92
N HIS A 97 14.43 -10.60 -19.16
CA HIS A 97 13.22 -10.28 -19.93
C HIS A 97 11.96 -11.02 -19.42
N ILE A 98 11.85 -11.13 -18.10
CA ILE A 98 10.69 -11.70 -17.43
C ILE A 98 9.75 -10.58 -17.04
N ILE A 99 8.45 -10.77 -17.30
CA ILE A 99 7.43 -9.79 -16.89
C ILE A 99 7.34 -9.82 -15.36
N HIS A 100 7.45 -8.66 -14.73
CA HIS A 100 7.42 -8.52 -13.28
C HIS A 100 6.24 -7.64 -12.86
N LEU A 101 5.37 -8.15 -11.99
CA LEU A 101 4.34 -7.37 -11.31
C LEU A 101 4.80 -7.08 -9.88
N ALA A 102 5.12 -5.83 -9.59
CA ALA A 102 5.54 -5.39 -8.27
C ALA A 102 4.36 -4.81 -7.50
N ILE A 103 3.98 -5.44 -6.39
CA ILE A 103 2.98 -4.94 -5.45
C ILE A 103 3.69 -4.69 -4.12
N PRO A 104 4.37 -3.54 -3.98
CA PRO A 104 5.17 -3.27 -2.79
C PRO A 104 4.28 -3.02 -1.58
N TYR A 105 4.66 -3.59 -0.45
CA TYR A 105 4.07 -3.23 0.83
C TYR A 105 5.16 -3.23 1.93
N PRO A 106 5.36 -2.11 2.65
CA PRO A 106 4.70 -0.82 2.46
C PRO A 106 5.00 -0.20 1.08
N ILE A 107 4.20 0.78 0.67
CA ILE A 107 4.38 1.47 -0.60
C ILE A 107 5.75 2.13 -0.70
N CYS A 108 6.24 2.25 -1.93
CA CYS A 108 7.47 2.98 -2.17
C CYS A 108 7.25 4.49 -2.01
N SER A 109 8.26 5.20 -1.50
CA SER A 109 8.26 6.67 -1.41
C SER A 109 8.32 7.35 -2.78
N TYR A 110 8.78 6.64 -3.81
CA TYR A 110 8.77 7.05 -5.20
C TYR A 110 8.39 5.87 -6.09
N ARG A 111 7.90 6.17 -7.30
CA ARG A 111 7.73 5.13 -8.32
C ARG A 111 9.04 5.00 -9.11
N PRO A 112 9.70 3.84 -9.12
CA PRO A 112 10.93 3.66 -9.88
C PRO A 112 10.69 3.89 -11.37
N ASN A 113 11.43 4.84 -11.96
CA ASN A 113 11.31 5.15 -13.38
C ASN A 113 12.18 4.17 -14.20
N ASN A 114 11.56 3.05 -14.59
CA ASN A 114 12.24 1.94 -15.25
C ASN A 114 11.63 1.66 -16.63
N ASP A 115 11.62 2.67 -17.51
CA ASP A 115 11.04 2.60 -18.87
C ASP A 115 11.57 1.45 -19.74
N ASN A 116 12.74 0.91 -19.40
CA ASN A 116 13.37 -0.21 -20.13
C ASN A 116 13.08 -1.59 -19.54
N LEU A 117 12.38 -1.67 -18.40
CA LEU A 117 12.11 -2.93 -17.70
C LEU A 117 10.67 -3.36 -17.91
N LEU A 118 10.43 -4.67 -18.04
CA LEU A 118 9.09 -5.26 -18.17
C LEU A 118 8.37 -5.33 -16.81
N THR A 119 8.53 -4.29 -15.98
CA THR A 119 7.99 -4.23 -14.63
C THR A 119 6.77 -3.33 -14.57
N LEU A 120 5.66 -3.90 -14.12
CA LEU A 120 4.42 -3.20 -13.78
C LEU A 120 4.40 -2.94 -12.27
N TRP A 121 4.47 -1.68 -11.89
CA TRP A 121 4.32 -1.25 -10.49
C TRP A 121 2.84 -1.04 -10.18
N PHE A 122 2.31 -1.88 -9.30
CA PHE A 122 0.94 -1.78 -8.77
C PHE A 122 0.95 -1.02 -7.45
N GLN A 123 1.20 0.28 -7.56
CA GLN A 123 1.06 1.24 -6.48
C GLN A 123 0.56 2.56 -7.07
N PRO A 124 -0.23 3.35 -6.33
CA PRO A 124 -0.56 4.71 -6.71
C PRO A 124 0.71 5.56 -6.80
N ASP A 125 0.67 6.60 -7.64
CA ASP A 125 1.72 7.60 -7.68
C ASP A 125 1.66 8.44 -6.39
N PRO A 126 2.70 8.42 -5.53
CA PRO A 126 2.70 9.17 -4.27
C PRO A 126 2.45 10.67 -4.49
N ASP A 127 2.97 11.24 -5.58
CA ASP A 127 2.77 12.64 -5.89
C ASP A 127 1.32 12.93 -6.31
N ALA A 128 0.71 12.02 -7.07
CA ALA A 128 -0.70 12.13 -7.43
C ALA A 128 -1.61 12.01 -6.21
N MET A 129 -1.28 11.14 -5.24
CA MET A 129 -2.00 11.02 -3.98
C MET A 129 -1.90 12.31 -3.16
N ASN A 130 -0.69 12.86 -2.98
CA ASN A 130 -0.50 14.09 -2.22
C ASN A 130 -1.22 15.27 -2.88
N ARG A 131 -1.17 15.39 -4.22
CA ARG A 131 -1.96 16.36 -4.98
C ARG A 131 -3.46 16.20 -4.73
N MET A 132 -3.97 14.97 -4.82
CA MET A 132 -5.38 14.69 -4.60
C MET A 132 -5.81 15.12 -3.19
N LEU A 133 -5.04 14.74 -2.16
CA LEU A 133 -5.27 15.13 -0.77
C LEU A 133 -5.30 16.65 -0.59
N PHE A 134 -4.31 17.34 -1.15
CA PHE A 134 -4.22 18.79 -1.10
C PHE A 134 -5.44 19.45 -1.75
N GLU A 135 -5.86 18.97 -2.92
CA GLU A 135 -7.01 19.52 -3.65
C GLU A 135 -8.35 19.22 -2.97
N ILE A 136 -8.51 18.07 -2.31
CA ILE A 136 -9.70 17.77 -1.49
C ILE A 136 -9.82 18.81 -0.38
N LEU A 137 -8.75 19.03 0.39
CA LEU A 137 -8.73 20.02 1.47
C LEU A 137 -8.94 21.45 0.96
N ARG A 138 -8.41 21.75 -0.22
CA ARG A 138 -8.63 23.04 -0.89
C ARG A 138 -10.10 23.25 -1.27
N THR A 139 -10.77 22.18 -1.71
CA THR A 139 -12.17 22.20 -2.14
C THR A 139 -13.13 22.23 -0.95
N GLU A 140 -12.76 21.57 0.15
CA GLU A 140 -13.52 21.54 1.40
C GLU A 140 -13.31 22.78 2.29
N GLU A 141 -12.48 23.72 1.85
CA GLU A 141 -12.08 24.91 2.62
C GLU A 141 -11.52 24.54 4.01
N ALA A 142 -10.81 23.40 4.10
CA ALA A 142 -10.22 22.85 5.31
C ALA A 142 -8.84 23.47 5.66
N THR A 143 -8.82 24.45 6.55
CA THR A 143 -7.68 25.36 6.79
C THR A 143 -6.65 24.72 7.71
N ASN A 144 -7.10 23.92 8.67
CA ASN A 144 -6.25 23.28 9.66
C ASN A 144 -6.45 21.78 9.61
N SER A 145 -5.47 21.09 9.03
CA SER A 145 -5.46 19.65 8.88
C SER A 145 -4.37 19.01 9.75
N LEU A 146 -4.69 17.89 10.39
CA LEU A 146 -3.75 17.10 11.16
C LEU A 146 -3.26 15.90 10.33
N LEU A 147 -1.96 15.70 10.25
CA LEU A 147 -1.32 14.53 9.65
C LEU A 147 -0.76 13.66 10.78
N LEU A 148 -1.34 12.48 10.97
CA LEU A 148 -0.92 11.47 11.94
C LEU A 148 -0.06 10.43 11.23
N ILE A 149 1.16 10.17 11.72
CA ILE A 149 2.12 9.29 11.01
C ILE A 149 2.84 8.37 12.00
N ASN A 150 2.89 7.06 11.75
CA ASN A 150 3.61 6.10 12.62
C ASN A 150 4.99 5.65 12.12
N GLY A 151 5.57 6.35 11.14
CA GLY A 151 6.87 6.01 10.56
C GLY A 151 7.32 7.04 9.53
N GLU A 152 8.35 6.71 8.75
CA GLU A 152 8.81 7.61 7.68
C GLU A 152 7.78 7.67 6.54
N SER A 153 7.32 8.88 6.22
CA SER A 153 6.41 9.12 5.10
C SER A 153 6.81 10.37 4.32
N ALA A 154 6.98 10.22 3.01
CA ALA A 154 7.22 11.35 2.10
C ALA A 154 6.01 12.31 2.01
N ALA A 155 4.81 11.82 2.33
CA ALA A 155 3.56 12.58 2.22
C ALA A 155 3.59 13.88 3.03
N ALA A 156 4.12 13.83 4.26
CA ALA A 156 4.18 14.99 5.16
C ALA A 156 4.98 16.15 4.55
N SER A 157 6.19 15.83 4.07
CA SER A 157 7.08 16.82 3.44
C SER A 157 6.48 17.39 2.16
N HIS A 158 5.81 16.57 1.36
CA HIS A 158 5.21 16.97 0.09
C HIS A 158 4.01 17.90 0.33
N LEU A 159 3.10 17.54 1.25
CA LEU A 159 1.93 18.34 1.59
C LEU A 159 2.31 19.69 2.20
N LEU A 160 3.31 19.71 3.08
CA LEU A 160 3.87 20.96 3.61
C LEU A 160 4.45 21.83 2.48
N HIS A 161 5.20 21.24 1.55
CA HIS A 161 5.75 21.97 0.42
C HIS A 161 4.66 22.61 -0.44
N MET A 162 3.59 21.87 -0.77
CA MET A 162 2.45 22.39 -1.53
C MET A 162 1.74 23.53 -0.79
N SER A 163 1.57 23.42 0.52
CA SER A 163 1.04 24.50 1.35
C SER A 163 1.91 25.75 1.28
N THR A 164 3.23 25.60 1.41
CA THR A 164 4.17 26.73 1.31
C THR A 164 4.16 27.38 -0.08
N GLN A 165 4.07 26.59 -1.14
CA GLN A 165 3.97 27.10 -2.51
C GLN A 165 2.68 27.91 -2.70
N ALA A 166 1.54 27.40 -2.23
CA ALA A 166 0.26 28.10 -2.30
C ALA A 166 0.28 29.45 -1.54
N ILE A 167 0.95 29.50 -0.38
CA ILE A 167 1.17 30.74 0.38
C ILE A 167 2.00 31.74 -0.43
N VAL A 168 3.10 31.29 -1.05
CA VAL A 168 3.98 32.13 -1.88
C VAL A 168 3.24 32.65 -3.10
N ASP A 169 2.42 31.81 -3.73
CA ASP A 169 1.61 32.14 -4.91
C ASP A 169 0.37 33.01 -4.58
N GLN A 170 0.19 33.38 -3.30
CA GLN A 170 -0.92 34.22 -2.81
C GLN A 170 -2.30 33.66 -3.20
N THR A 171 -2.46 32.33 -3.14
CA THR A 171 -3.78 31.73 -3.36
C THR A 171 -4.74 32.19 -2.26
N ASN A 172 -6.00 32.45 -2.62
CA ASN A 172 -7.03 32.87 -1.66
C ASN A 172 -7.27 31.85 -0.54
N TYR A 173 -6.92 30.59 -0.81
CA TYR A 173 -7.16 29.47 0.07
C TYR A 173 -6.01 28.46 -0.01
N TYR A 174 -5.52 28.01 1.14
CA TYR A 174 -4.47 26.99 1.25
C TYR A 174 -4.67 26.15 2.53
N PRO A 175 -4.60 24.81 2.44
CA PRO A 175 -4.57 23.96 3.63
C PRO A 175 -3.27 24.14 4.41
N SER A 176 -3.36 24.28 5.73
CA SER A 176 -2.22 24.20 6.66
C SER A 176 -2.19 22.82 7.31
N PHE A 177 -0.98 22.28 7.50
CA PHE A 177 -0.78 20.94 8.05
C PHE A 177 -0.02 20.99 9.37
N ALA A 178 -0.59 20.40 10.41
CA ALA A 178 0.12 20.02 11.62
C ALA A 178 0.52 18.53 11.51
N ILE A 179 1.74 18.18 11.88
CA ILE A 179 2.20 16.79 11.88
C ILE A 179 2.31 16.30 13.32
N GLN A 180 1.75 15.13 13.59
CA GLN A 180 1.87 14.44 14.87
C GLN A 180 2.27 12.99 14.63
N GLU A 181 3.41 12.60 15.17
CA GLU A 181 3.83 11.20 15.12
C GLU A 181 3.10 10.40 16.21
N PHE A 182 2.78 9.13 15.91
CA PHE A 182 2.16 8.22 16.87
C PHE A 182 2.80 6.84 16.80
N ASN A 183 2.55 6.01 17.82
CA ASN A 183 2.87 4.59 17.78
C ASN A 183 1.59 3.76 17.75
N THR A 184 1.67 2.62 17.07
CA THR A 184 0.73 1.50 17.20
C THR A 184 1.21 0.55 18.30
N GLU A 185 0.36 -0.40 18.69
CA GLU A 185 0.78 -1.48 19.61
C GLU A 185 1.88 -2.34 19.00
N TRP A 186 1.93 -2.45 17.68
CA TRP A 186 3.00 -3.13 16.96
C TRP A 186 4.34 -2.39 17.08
N ASP A 187 4.35 -1.08 16.83
CA ASP A 187 5.56 -0.23 16.93
C ASP A 187 6.20 -0.32 18.32
N ARG A 188 5.35 -0.43 19.35
CA ARG A 188 5.75 -0.57 20.75
C ARG A 188 6.57 -1.82 21.05
N GLN A 189 6.34 -2.91 20.33
CA GLN A 189 7.05 -4.17 20.55
C GLN A 189 8.50 -4.06 20.09
N TRP A 190 8.80 -3.12 19.18
CA TRP A 190 10.12 -2.90 18.63
C TRP A 190 10.90 -1.82 19.41
N ASP A 191 10.22 -0.95 20.17
CA ASP A 191 10.84 0.03 21.07
C ASP A 191 11.12 -0.56 22.47
N THR A 192 12.02 -1.55 22.54
CA THR A 192 12.42 -2.22 23.80
C THR A 192 13.18 -1.31 24.77
N GLU A 193 13.69 -0.18 24.28
CA GLU A 193 14.59 0.71 25.03
C GLU A 193 13.96 2.07 25.39
N ARG A 194 12.69 2.31 25.02
CA ARG A 194 11.92 3.55 25.27
C ARG A 194 12.61 4.83 24.75
N TYR A 195 13.46 4.74 23.73
CA TYR A 195 14.15 5.92 23.21
C TYR A 195 13.22 6.85 22.43
N TYR A 196 12.07 6.36 21.98
CA TYR A 196 11.10 7.12 21.19
C TYR A 196 9.68 6.98 21.75
N PHE A 197 9.43 7.57 22.93
CA PHE A 197 8.09 7.66 23.48
C PHE A 197 7.21 8.58 22.61
N ARG A 198 6.56 8.00 21.61
CA ARG A 198 5.48 8.64 20.85
C ARG A 198 4.13 8.24 21.47
N PRO A 199 3.16 9.17 21.52
CA PRO A 199 1.85 8.86 22.09
C PRO A 199 1.13 7.81 21.26
N MET A 200 0.28 7.04 21.93
CA MET A 200 -0.66 6.14 21.26
C MET A 200 -1.75 6.95 20.58
N LEU A 201 -2.35 6.38 19.53
CA LEU A 201 -3.44 7.03 18.79
C LEU A 201 -4.61 7.45 19.71
N ASP A 202 -4.96 6.59 20.69
CA ASP A 202 -6.02 6.88 21.68
C ASP A 202 -5.65 8.06 22.59
N GLU A 203 -4.38 8.21 22.96
CA GLU A 203 -3.92 9.33 23.79
C GLU A 203 -4.03 10.66 23.03
N ILE A 204 -3.71 10.64 21.73
CA ILE A 204 -3.85 11.81 20.85
C ILE A 204 -5.33 12.19 20.73
N PHE A 205 -6.20 11.23 20.39
CA PHE A 205 -7.64 11.49 20.27
C PHE A 205 -8.27 12.00 21.57
N ASN A 206 -7.94 11.36 22.69
CA ASN A 206 -8.38 11.85 24.01
C ASN A 206 -7.90 13.27 24.27
N SER A 207 -6.64 13.62 23.93
CA SER A 207 -6.13 14.98 24.11
C SER A 207 -6.87 16.00 23.24
N MET A 208 -7.28 15.63 22.03
CA MET A 208 -8.03 16.51 21.13
C MET A 208 -9.42 16.80 21.69
N ASP A 209 -10.13 15.79 22.18
CA ASP A 209 -11.45 15.94 22.81
C ASP A 209 -11.44 16.80 24.07
N HIS A 210 -10.44 16.60 24.93
CA HIS A 210 -10.30 17.38 26.14
C HIS A 210 -10.04 18.85 25.82
N ASN A 211 -9.35 19.16 24.72
CA ASN A 211 -9.09 20.53 24.30
C ASN A 211 -10.33 21.23 23.70
N VAL A 212 -11.18 20.49 22.97
CA VAL A 212 -12.46 21.02 22.45
C VAL A 212 -13.37 21.47 23.58
N ASN A 213 -13.41 20.72 24.69
CA ASN A 213 -14.29 21.03 25.82
C ASN A 213 -13.77 22.15 26.74
N VAL A 214 -12.49 22.54 26.63
CA VAL A 214 -11.85 23.48 27.56
C VAL A 214 -11.58 24.85 26.94
N ASN A 215 -11.39 24.96 25.62
CA ASN A 215 -11.09 26.24 24.97
C ASN A 215 -11.82 26.39 23.62
N ASN A 216 -12.89 27.18 23.61
CA ASN A 216 -13.63 27.60 22.40
C ASN A 216 -12.84 28.53 21.45
N THR A 217 -11.53 28.72 21.66
CA THR A 217 -10.70 29.72 20.94
C THR A 217 -9.50 29.15 20.21
N LYS A 218 -9.26 27.83 20.27
CA LYS A 218 -8.25 27.18 19.42
C LYS A 218 -8.87 26.83 18.06
N PRO A 219 -8.11 26.89 16.95
CA PRO A 219 -8.58 26.36 15.68
C PRO A 219 -8.93 24.89 15.86
N SER A 220 -10.20 24.55 15.62
CA SER A 220 -10.61 23.15 15.51
C SER A 220 -9.88 22.55 14.32
N MET A 221 -9.18 21.44 14.52
CA MET A 221 -8.73 20.65 13.38
C MET A 221 -9.97 20.21 12.62
N GLU A 222 -10.05 20.56 11.34
CA GLU A 222 -11.22 20.27 10.50
C GLU A 222 -11.12 18.87 9.90
N HIS A 223 -9.89 18.45 9.58
CA HIS A 223 -9.60 17.15 9.01
C HIS A 223 -8.39 16.52 9.68
N ALA A 224 -8.40 15.19 9.77
CA ALA A 224 -7.25 14.40 10.20
C ALA A 224 -7.00 13.27 9.19
N PHE A 225 -5.76 13.16 8.72
CA PHE A 225 -5.30 12.07 7.87
C PHE A 225 -4.34 11.20 8.66
N VAL A 226 -4.55 9.89 8.60
CA VAL A 226 -3.68 8.93 9.28
C VAL A 226 -2.91 8.14 8.23
N PHE A 227 -1.58 8.15 8.36
CA PHE A 227 -0.65 7.40 7.55
C PHE A 227 0.05 6.37 8.43
N THR A 228 0.03 5.13 7.98
CA THR A 228 0.58 3.97 8.72
C THR A 228 1.69 3.27 7.93
N PRO A 229 2.79 3.97 7.56
CA PRO A 229 3.86 3.36 6.76
C PRO A 229 4.52 2.15 7.43
N ASN A 230 4.50 2.07 8.77
CA ASN A 230 5.06 0.95 9.52
C ASN A 230 4.05 -0.20 9.75
N GLY A 231 2.83 -0.10 9.19
CA GLY A 231 1.74 -1.04 9.41
C GLY A 231 0.84 -0.67 10.59
N GLY A 232 -0.11 -1.54 10.92
CA GLY A 232 -1.09 -1.32 12.00
C GLY A 232 -2.42 -0.73 11.52
N GLU A 233 -2.74 -0.88 10.24
CA GLU A 233 -3.90 -0.28 9.59
C GLU A 233 -5.21 -0.75 10.18
N ILE A 234 -5.28 -2.01 10.61
CA ILE A 234 -6.47 -2.58 11.24
C ILE A 234 -6.69 -1.92 12.61
N GLU A 235 -5.63 -1.75 13.40
CA GLU A 235 -5.71 -1.07 14.69
C GLU A 235 -6.18 0.38 14.49
N VAL A 236 -5.58 1.08 13.54
CA VAL A 236 -5.96 2.46 13.19
C VAL A 236 -7.41 2.50 12.73
N ALA A 237 -7.82 1.65 11.77
CA ALA A 237 -9.18 1.60 11.25
C ALA A 237 -10.23 1.25 12.31
N GLN A 238 -9.87 0.58 13.40
CA GLN A 238 -10.77 0.31 14.53
C GLN A 238 -10.90 1.49 15.49
N LYS A 239 -9.85 2.30 15.64
CA LYS A 239 -9.78 3.42 16.59
C LYS A 239 -10.27 4.76 16.00
N VAL A 240 -10.06 4.92 14.70
CA VAL A 240 -10.43 6.07 13.87
C VAL A 240 -11.94 6.34 13.74
N PRO A 241 -12.87 5.36 13.66
CA PRO A 241 -14.29 5.61 13.31
C PRO A 241 -15.06 6.57 14.22
N ASN A 242 -14.50 6.95 15.37
CA ASN A 242 -15.15 7.78 16.38
C ASN A 242 -14.87 9.29 16.23
N PHE A 243 -14.02 9.74 15.29
CA PHE A 243 -13.53 11.14 15.28
C PHE A 243 -13.42 11.81 13.89
N ILE A 244 -14.47 12.47 13.36
CA ILE A 244 -14.36 13.34 12.14
C ILE A 244 -14.16 12.54 10.82
N GLN A 245 -14.47 13.14 9.66
CA GLN A 245 -14.35 12.51 8.33
C GLN A 245 -12.90 12.09 8.03
N TYR A 246 -12.68 10.79 7.83
CA TYR A 246 -11.38 10.23 7.49
C TYR A 246 -11.31 9.81 6.03
N PHE A 247 -10.16 10.12 5.42
CA PHE A 247 -9.68 9.40 4.26
C PHE A 247 -8.47 8.57 4.68
N LEU A 248 -8.67 7.26 4.82
CA LEU A 248 -7.58 6.29 4.93
C LEU A 248 -6.88 6.22 3.57
N PHE A 249 -5.73 6.87 3.44
CA PHE A 249 -4.90 6.70 2.26
C PHE A 249 -3.95 5.51 2.47
N GLN A 250 -4.43 4.40 1.88
CA GLN A 250 -3.76 3.16 1.54
C GLN A 250 -3.71 2.00 2.55
N SER A 251 -4.71 1.12 2.41
CA SER A 251 -4.61 -0.31 2.76
C SER A 251 -5.64 -1.17 2.01
N ASP A 252 -5.98 -0.89 0.76
CA ASP A 252 -6.91 -1.74 0.01
C ASP A 252 -6.20 -2.90 -0.70
N MET A 253 -5.74 -3.83 0.13
CA MET A 253 -5.78 -5.26 -0.16
C MET A 253 -6.02 -6.10 1.11
N LYS A 254 -5.74 -5.58 2.32
CA LYS A 254 -5.97 -6.30 3.58
C LYS A 254 -7.42 -6.17 4.09
N ALA A 255 -8.00 -4.98 3.95
CA ALA A 255 -9.37 -4.70 4.42
C ALA A 255 -10.46 -5.48 3.63
N LEU A 256 -10.22 -5.80 2.36
CA LEU A 256 -11.17 -6.56 1.53
C LEU A 256 -11.21 -8.06 1.87
N ILE A 257 -10.22 -8.57 2.61
CA ILE A 257 -10.12 -10.00 2.95
C ILE A 257 -10.54 -10.27 4.40
N GLU A 258 -10.32 -9.35 5.33
CA GLU A 258 -10.71 -9.53 6.74
C GLU A 258 -12.20 -9.24 7.02
N THR A 259 -12.94 -8.63 6.09
CA THR A 259 -14.39 -8.42 6.26
C THR A 259 -15.26 -9.62 5.91
N GLN A 260 -14.69 -10.72 5.41
CA GLN A 260 -15.45 -11.96 5.22
C GLN A 260 -15.29 -12.86 6.45
N PRO A 261 -16.36 -13.10 7.23
CA PRO A 261 -16.31 -14.12 8.26
C PRO A 261 -15.99 -15.48 7.62
N PRO A 262 -15.26 -16.37 8.32
CA PRO A 262 -15.02 -17.72 7.83
C PRO A 262 -16.38 -18.37 7.57
N GLN A 263 -16.66 -18.71 6.30
CA GLN A 263 -17.81 -19.55 5.98
C GLN A 263 -17.50 -20.95 6.52
N THR A 264 -18.11 -21.27 7.66
CA THR A 264 -18.24 -22.63 8.19
C THR A 264 -19.13 -23.48 7.31
#